data_AF-A0A6L8N4V4-F1
#
_entry.id   AF-A0A6L8N4V4-F1
#
_cell.length_a   1.000
_cell.length_b   1.000
_cell.length_c   1.000
_cell.angle_alpha   90.00
_cell.angle_beta   90.00
_cell.angle_gamma   90.00
#
_symmetry.space_group_name_H-M   'P 1'
#
loop_
_entity.id
_entity.type
_entity.pdbx_description
1 polymer ?
#
loop_
_entity_poly.entity_id
_entity_poly.type
_entity_poly.pdbx_seq_one_letter_code
_entity_poly.pdbx_strand_id
1 'polypeptide(L)'
;MGDDSLAMQMARLRIRAGNPSLRELEKLTERQGRRMSRASIQDKFSGNSQLKMVHVLALVQACADHARSIGAPLSPADSNLEAWREKATQSSTPRIRQAPKSENTSNNREALNPPELHSLITPLINAGMEDIARIATEGENHPIETWLPAVLTALDYAHMDTQGFVNLAVHQPPQQTVEILTSVSESEAEDAANLYFESCLLAKPPAEVPKFLVALRRHDQDASHWYANEFIDALAGKGEWPGVFRMDMANVLRALRSATLKNDADKLAVGIGLHSRPRIALTTAGSFPEDFLGDRELILSAAAQGGPNRLLSFIKYLRKEATAGIDPNRTLTHLLDSVPQNKRGDFYQVLHDAGMDHEAKVLLALETENPF
;
A
#
# COMPACT_ATOMS: atom_id res chain seq x y z
N MET A 1 -13.03 -29.10 1.30
CA MET A 1 -11.90 -28.87 0.38
C MET A 1 -11.78 -27.36 0.27
N GLY A 2 -10.80 -26.77 0.95
CA GLY A 2 -10.68 -25.31 1.07
C GLY A 2 -10.37 -24.67 -0.28
N ASP A 3 -11.02 -23.55 -0.57
CA ASP A 3 -10.76 -22.70 -1.74
C ASP A 3 -9.38 -22.04 -1.59
N ASP A 4 -8.31 -22.80 -1.86
CA ASP A 4 -6.97 -22.23 -2.00
C ASP A 4 -6.98 -21.26 -3.19
N SER A 5 -6.68 -19.98 -2.94
CA SER A 5 -6.63 -18.97 -4.00
C SER A 5 -5.65 -19.37 -5.11
N LEU A 6 -5.97 -19.04 -6.37
CA LEU A 6 -5.13 -19.39 -7.51
C LEU A 6 -3.69 -18.89 -7.36
N ALA A 7 -3.50 -17.72 -6.73
CA ALA A 7 -2.18 -17.15 -6.43
C ALA A 7 -1.38 -18.04 -5.45
N MET A 8 -2.02 -18.52 -4.37
CA MET A 8 -1.40 -19.45 -3.41
C MET A 8 -1.02 -20.77 -4.08
N GLN A 9 -1.87 -21.31 -4.95
CA GLN A 9 -1.56 -22.53 -5.70
C GLN A 9 -0.33 -22.32 -6.59
N MET A 10 -0.20 -21.14 -7.22
CA MET A 10 0.97 -20.79 -8.02
C MET A 10 2.23 -20.59 -7.16
N ALA A 11 2.12 -19.98 -5.98
CA ALA A 11 3.23 -19.84 -5.04
C ALA A 11 3.77 -21.22 -4.60
N ARG A 12 2.88 -22.16 -4.26
CA ARG A 12 3.26 -23.56 -3.94
C ARG A 12 3.86 -24.29 -5.15
N LEU A 13 3.40 -24.01 -6.37
CA LEU A 13 4.01 -24.56 -7.58
C LEU A 13 5.46 -24.08 -7.75
N ARG A 14 5.72 -22.79 -7.51
CA ARG A 14 7.07 -22.21 -7.56
C ARG A 14 8.01 -22.90 -6.58
N ILE A 15 7.56 -23.13 -5.34
CA ILE A 15 8.36 -23.85 -4.32
C ILE A 15 8.67 -25.27 -4.80
N ARG A 16 7.66 -26.02 -5.26
CA ARG A 16 7.84 -27.40 -5.77
C ARG A 16 8.72 -27.49 -7.01
N ALA A 17 8.80 -26.42 -7.80
CA ALA A 17 9.67 -26.32 -8.95
C ALA A 17 11.14 -26.05 -8.60
N GLY A 18 11.51 -25.99 -7.31
CA GLY A 18 12.87 -25.65 -6.86
C GLY A 18 13.07 -24.18 -6.53
N ASN A 19 11.97 -23.43 -6.32
CA ASN A 19 11.96 -22.01 -5.98
C ASN A 19 12.81 -21.12 -6.92
N PRO A 20 12.54 -21.11 -8.24
CA PRO A 20 13.26 -20.26 -9.17
C PRO A 20 13.20 -18.79 -8.74
N SER A 21 14.30 -18.08 -8.95
CA SER A 21 14.36 -16.64 -8.70
C SER A 21 13.46 -15.87 -9.68
N LEU A 22 12.97 -14.69 -9.28
CA LEU A 22 12.15 -13.84 -10.16
C LEU A 22 12.88 -13.49 -11.48
N ARG A 23 14.22 -13.38 -11.43
CA ARG A 23 15.06 -13.10 -12.61
C ARG A 23 15.13 -14.30 -13.56
N GLU A 24 15.10 -15.52 -13.06
CA GLU A 24 15.04 -16.72 -13.89
C GLU A 24 13.67 -16.88 -14.53
N LEU A 25 12.59 -16.62 -13.77
CA LEU A 25 11.23 -16.64 -14.31
C LEU A 25 11.01 -15.58 -15.39
N GLU A 26 11.58 -14.38 -15.24
CA GLU A 26 11.57 -13.35 -16.29
C GLU A 26 12.23 -13.87 -17.58
N LYS A 27 13.42 -14.49 -17.49
CA LYS A 27 14.11 -15.07 -18.66
C LYS A 27 13.34 -16.23 -19.28
N LEU A 28 12.72 -17.09 -18.47
CA LEU A 28 11.96 -18.26 -18.95
C LEU A 28 10.67 -17.83 -19.66
N THR A 29 9.96 -16.87 -19.09
CA THR A 29 8.74 -16.30 -19.71
C THR A 29 9.08 -15.52 -21.00
N GLU A 30 10.22 -14.82 -21.04
CA GLU A 30 10.74 -14.19 -22.25
C GLU A 30 11.06 -15.21 -23.36
N ARG A 31 11.72 -16.34 -23.04
CA ARG A 31 11.98 -17.44 -23.98
C ARG A 31 10.72 -18.08 -24.53
N GLN A 32 9.62 -18.05 -23.78
CA GLN A 32 8.29 -18.50 -24.20
C GLN A 32 7.56 -17.45 -25.06
N GLY A 33 8.19 -16.33 -25.41
CA GLY A 33 7.60 -15.25 -26.21
C GLY A 33 6.64 -14.35 -25.43
N ARG A 34 6.66 -14.42 -24.09
CA ARG A 34 5.76 -13.67 -23.19
C ARG A 34 6.55 -13.04 -22.05
N ARG A 35 7.29 -11.98 -22.36
CA ARG A 35 8.09 -11.27 -21.36
C ARG A 35 7.21 -10.73 -20.23
N MET A 36 7.49 -11.16 -19.00
CA MET A 36 6.90 -10.60 -17.78
C MET A 36 8.01 -9.96 -16.95
N SER A 37 7.81 -8.71 -16.52
CA SER A 37 8.78 -8.03 -15.64
C SER A 37 8.81 -8.70 -14.26
N ARG A 38 9.95 -8.60 -13.56
CA ARG A 38 10.09 -9.13 -12.18
C ARG A 38 8.99 -8.65 -11.22
N ALA A 39 8.67 -7.36 -11.25
CA ALA A 39 7.60 -6.78 -10.44
C ALA A 39 6.25 -7.43 -10.78
N SER A 40 5.94 -7.55 -12.07
CA SER A 40 4.71 -8.23 -12.51
C SER A 40 4.66 -9.69 -12.10
N ILE A 41 5.79 -10.40 -12.08
CA ILE A 41 5.83 -11.81 -11.63
C ILE A 41 5.58 -11.88 -10.13
N GLN A 42 6.23 -11.02 -9.35
CA GLN A 42 6.03 -10.90 -7.89
C GLN A 42 4.56 -10.61 -7.56
N ASP A 43 3.97 -9.58 -8.17
CA ASP A 43 2.57 -9.20 -7.96
C ASP A 43 1.57 -10.31 -8.30
N LYS A 44 1.94 -11.27 -9.16
CA LYS A 44 1.08 -12.38 -9.57
C LYS A 44 1.17 -13.54 -8.57
N PHE A 45 2.35 -13.80 -8.01
CA PHE A 45 2.50 -14.78 -6.95
C PHE A 45 1.94 -14.30 -5.62
N SER A 46 2.06 -13.01 -5.30
CA SER A 46 1.53 -12.42 -4.06
C SER A 46 0.03 -12.16 -4.10
N GLY A 47 -0.65 -12.38 -5.24
CA GLY A 47 -2.09 -12.11 -5.36
C GLY A 47 -2.47 -10.63 -5.47
N ASN A 48 -1.51 -9.71 -5.39
CA ASN A 48 -1.69 -8.25 -5.49
C ASN A 48 -2.22 -7.77 -6.85
N SER A 49 -2.25 -8.65 -7.85
CA SER A 49 -2.68 -8.28 -9.20
C SER A 49 -3.51 -9.38 -9.88
N GLN A 50 -4.50 -8.96 -10.68
CA GLN A 50 -5.41 -9.89 -11.35
C GLN A 50 -4.66 -10.90 -12.23
N LEU A 51 -4.85 -12.20 -11.98
CA LEU A 51 -4.27 -13.30 -12.73
C LEU A 51 -5.06 -13.52 -14.03
N LYS A 52 -4.56 -12.98 -15.15
CA LYS A 52 -5.06 -13.33 -16.48
C LYS A 52 -4.63 -14.76 -16.82
N MET A 53 -5.51 -15.54 -17.44
CA MET A 53 -5.23 -16.90 -17.93
C MET A 53 -3.88 -17.02 -18.65
N VAL A 54 -3.59 -16.06 -19.53
CA VAL A 54 -2.36 -15.95 -20.31
C VAL A 54 -1.10 -15.94 -19.42
N HIS A 55 -1.16 -15.29 -18.26
CA HIS A 55 -0.04 -15.18 -17.31
C HIS A 55 0.10 -16.43 -16.46
N VAL A 56 -1.02 -17.02 -16.02
CA VAL A 56 -1.03 -18.27 -15.25
C VAL A 56 -0.31 -19.36 -16.03
N LEU A 57 -0.68 -19.57 -17.30
CA LEU A 57 -0.07 -20.61 -18.14
C LEU A 57 1.41 -20.36 -18.42
N ALA A 58 1.81 -19.10 -18.64
CA ALA A 58 3.22 -18.74 -18.85
C ALA A 58 4.06 -19.04 -17.59
N LEU A 59 3.56 -18.69 -16.41
CA LEU A 59 4.26 -18.93 -15.16
C LEU A 59 4.32 -20.42 -14.78
N VAL A 60 3.25 -21.18 -15.02
CA VAL A 60 3.23 -22.64 -14.84
C VAL A 60 4.26 -23.31 -15.75
N GLN A 61 4.29 -22.94 -17.04
CA GLN A 61 5.26 -23.47 -17.99
C GLN A 61 6.70 -23.10 -17.59
N ALA A 62 6.94 -21.86 -17.18
CA ALA A 62 8.26 -21.42 -16.71
C ALA A 62 8.73 -22.21 -15.48
N CYS A 63 7.84 -22.49 -14.52
CA CYS A 63 8.16 -23.33 -13.38
C CYS A 63 8.48 -24.78 -13.81
N ALA A 64 7.71 -25.36 -14.72
CA ALA A 64 7.97 -26.69 -15.24
C ALA A 64 9.31 -26.80 -16.01
N ASP A 65 9.66 -25.77 -16.78
CA ASP A 65 10.93 -25.72 -17.51
C ASP A 65 12.14 -25.59 -16.57
N HIS A 66 12.02 -24.78 -15.50
CA HIS A 66 13.05 -24.67 -14.48
C HIS A 66 13.24 -25.99 -13.72
N ALA A 67 12.15 -26.60 -13.27
CA ALA A 67 12.15 -27.89 -12.57
C ALA A 67 12.84 -28.99 -13.42
N ARG A 68 12.59 -28.98 -14.74
CA ARG A 68 13.28 -29.86 -15.69
C ARG A 68 14.77 -29.55 -15.80
N SER A 69 15.16 -28.27 -15.80
CA SER A 69 16.58 -27.87 -15.92
C SER A 69 17.42 -28.24 -14.69
N ILE A 70 16.81 -28.35 -13.51
CA ILE A 70 17.50 -28.74 -12.27
C ILE A 70 17.39 -30.26 -11.99
N GLY A 71 16.80 -31.04 -12.90
CA GLY A 71 16.68 -32.50 -12.78
C GLY A 71 15.58 -32.98 -11.82
N ALA A 72 14.65 -32.09 -11.42
CA ALA A 72 13.53 -32.41 -10.54
C ALA A 72 12.19 -32.10 -11.23
N PRO A 73 11.78 -32.87 -12.26
CA PRO A 73 10.57 -32.57 -13.03
C PRO A 73 9.31 -32.60 -12.14
N LEU A 74 8.43 -31.63 -12.35
CA LEU A 74 7.14 -31.55 -11.65
C LEU A 74 6.24 -32.75 -11.98
N SER A 75 5.32 -33.06 -11.06
CA SER A 75 4.32 -34.10 -11.29
C SER A 75 3.40 -33.74 -12.47
N PRO A 76 2.84 -34.74 -13.20
CA PRO A 76 1.91 -34.47 -14.30
C PRO A 76 0.69 -33.65 -13.86
N ALA A 77 0.26 -33.79 -12.59
CA ALA A 77 -0.84 -33.00 -12.02
C ALA A 77 -0.50 -31.51 -11.91
N ASP A 78 0.77 -31.17 -11.69
CA ASP A 78 1.24 -29.80 -11.51
C ASP A 78 1.66 -29.13 -12.82
N SER A 79 2.08 -29.91 -13.82
CA SER A 79 2.44 -29.41 -15.15
C SER A 79 1.28 -29.45 -16.15
N ASN A 80 0.11 -30.01 -15.80
CA ASN A 80 -1.02 -30.09 -16.72
C ASN A 80 -1.67 -28.71 -16.95
N LEU A 81 -1.40 -28.13 -18.11
CA LEU A 81 -1.92 -26.82 -18.51
C LEU A 81 -3.45 -26.78 -18.58
N GLU A 82 -4.13 -27.90 -18.88
CA GLU A 82 -5.60 -27.96 -18.94
C GLU A 82 -6.21 -27.86 -17.55
N ALA A 83 -5.65 -28.55 -16.56
CA ALA A 83 -6.08 -28.43 -15.17
C ALA A 83 -5.90 -27.00 -14.64
N TRP A 84 -4.82 -26.32 -15.02
CA TRP A 84 -4.61 -24.90 -14.68
C TRP A 84 -5.57 -23.96 -15.41
N ARG A 85 -5.98 -24.29 -16.64
CA ARG A 85 -7.05 -23.54 -17.33
C ARG A 85 -8.36 -23.66 -16.58
N GLU A 86 -8.76 -24.87 -16.17
CA GLU A 86 -10.00 -25.10 -15.43
C GLU A 86 -10.00 -24.37 -14.08
N LYS A 87 -8.88 -24.42 -13.34
CA LYS A 87 -8.74 -23.67 -12.07
C LYS A 87 -8.84 -22.17 -12.26
N ALA A 88 -8.22 -21.64 -13.33
CA ALA A 88 -8.25 -20.21 -13.62
C ALA A 88 -9.62 -19.74 -14.13
N THR A 89 -10.39 -20.56 -14.85
CA THR A 89 -11.77 -20.22 -15.24
C THR A 89 -12.73 -20.28 -14.06
N GLN A 90 -12.61 -21.28 -13.18
CA GLN A 90 -13.40 -21.39 -11.95
C GLN A 90 -13.16 -20.22 -10.99
N SER A 91 -11.90 -19.77 -10.88
CA SER A 91 -11.51 -18.58 -10.10
C SER A 91 -11.92 -17.26 -10.76
N SER A 92 -12.30 -17.26 -12.04
CA SER A 92 -12.73 -16.07 -12.79
C SER A 92 -14.25 -15.89 -12.81
N THR A 93 -15.02 -16.76 -12.14
CA THR A 93 -16.46 -16.55 -11.98
C THR A 93 -16.69 -15.20 -11.31
N PRO A 94 -17.41 -14.26 -11.94
CA PRO A 94 -17.57 -12.93 -11.40
C PRO A 94 -18.36 -13.05 -10.10
N ARG A 95 -17.69 -12.88 -8.94
CA ARG A 95 -18.36 -12.39 -7.75
C ARG A 95 -18.96 -11.05 -8.17
N ILE A 96 -20.26 -11.05 -8.47
CA ILE A 96 -21.05 -9.85 -8.64
C ILE A 96 -20.95 -9.13 -7.30
N ARG A 97 -19.96 -8.24 -7.18
CA ARG A 97 -19.96 -7.19 -6.17
C ARG A 97 -21.10 -6.26 -6.60
N GLN A 98 -22.31 -6.60 -6.16
CA GLN A 98 -23.37 -5.62 -6.02
C GLN A 98 -22.86 -4.61 -4.99
N ALA A 99 -22.24 -3.55 -5.49
CA ALA A 99 -22.13 -2.33 -4.74
C ALA A 99 -23.57 -1.84 -4.49
N PRO A 100 -24.00 -1.65 -3.24
CA PRO A 100 -25.15 -0.81 -3.02
C PRO A 100 -24.76 0.58 -3.53
N LYS A 101 -25.54 1.10 -4.47
CA LYS A 101 -25.57 2.53 -4.77
C LYS A 101 -25.93 3.25 -3.47
N SER A 102 -24.93 3.71 -2.73
CA SER A 102 -25.14 4.73 -1.70
C SER A 102 -25.18 6.07 -2.41
N GLU A 103 -26.39 6.45 -2.82
CA GLU A 103 -26.73 7.85 -2.99
C GLU A 103 -26.66 8.52 -1.61
N ASN A 104 -25.92 9.63 -1.52
CA ASN A 104 -25.95 10.57 -0.41
C ASN A 104 -25.70 9.99 0.99
N THR A 105 -24.43 9.84 1.36
CA THR A 105 -24.05 9.96 2.78
C THR A 105 -23.14 11.17 2.93
N SER A 106 -23.81 12.31 3.14
CA SER A 106 -23.24 13.46 3.84
C SER A 106 -22.46 13.00 5.06
N ASN A 107 -21.25 13.56 5.20
CA ASN A 107 -20.59 13.91 6.46
C ASN A 107 -21.32 13.44 7.74
N ASN A 108 -21.05 12.22 8.19
CA ASN A 108 -21.21 11.85 9.59
C ASN A 108 -20.11 10.86 9.95
N ARG A 109 -18.97 11.38 10.41
CA ARG A 109 -18.06 10.63 11.28
C ARG A 109 -18.79 10.48 12.63
N GLU A 110 -19.76 9.58 12.68
CA GLU A 110 -20.13 8.99 13.97
C GLU A 110 -18.87 8.31 14.49
N ALA A 111 -18.47 8.69 15.71
CA ALA A 111 -17.42 7.99 16.43
C ALA A 111 -17.84 6.51 16.49
N LEU A 112 -17.20 5.67 15.68
CA LEU A 112 -17.33 4.22 15.79
C LEU A 112 -16.91 3.87 17.21
N ASN A 113 -17.87 3.56 18.06
CA ASN A 113 -17.59 2.95 19.34
C ASN A 113 -16.73 1.70 19.04
N PRO A 114 -15.60 1.52 19.74
CA PRO A 114 -14.78 0.33 19.54
C PRO A 114 -15.68 -0.91 19.71
N PRO A 115 -15.54 -1.93 18.85
CA PRO A 115 -16.36 -3.12 18.95
C PRO A 115 -16.26 -3.69 20.36
N GLU A 116 -17.38 -4.01 21.00
CA GLU A 116 -17.35 -4.61 22.32
C GLU A 116 -16.65 -5.97 22.22
N LEU A 117 -15.63 -6.23 23.06
CA LEU A 117 -14.84 -7.46 23.04
C LEU A 117 -15.72 -8.72 23.04
N HIS A 118 -16.81 -8.69 23.80
CA HIS A 118 -17.83 -9.74 23.87
C HIS A 118 -18.41 -10.14 22.50
N SER A 119 -18.60 -9.18 21.59
CA SER A 119 -19.09 -9.43 20.23
C SER A 119 -18.06 -10.16 19.35
N LEU A 120 -16.78 -10.02 19.65
CA LEU A 120 -15.67 -10.64 18.91
C LEU A 120 -15.36 -12.07 19.40
N ILE A 121 -15.79 -12.43 20.61
CA ILE A 121 -15.55 -13.75 21.18
C ILE A 121 -16.45 -14.82 20.55
N THR A 122 -17.71 -14.49 20.23
CA THR A 122 -18.69 -15.47 19.72
C THR A 122 -18.24 -16.14 18.41
N PRO A 123 -17.71 -15.41 17.41
CA PRO A 123 -17.14 -16.02 16.20
C PRO A 123 -16.01 -17.02 16.48
N LEU A 124 -15.17 -16.79 17.50
CA LEU A 124 -14.06 -17.68 17.86
C LEU A 124 -14.56 -19.02 18.38
N ILE A 125 -15.57 -18.99 19.26
CA ILE A 125 -16.20 -20.20 19.80
C ILE A 125 -16.85 -20.99 18.66
N ASN A 126 -17.57 -20.32 17.76
CA ASN A 126 -18.20 -20.97 16.61
C ASN A 126 -17.19 -21.60 15.63
N ALA A 127 -15.95 -21.10 15.61
CA ALA A 127 -14.85 -21.64 14.82
C ALA A 127 -14.09 -22.79 15.51
N GLY A 128 -14.44 -23.15 16.76
CA GLY A 128 -13.71 -24.16 17.54
C GLY A 128 -12.37 -23.67 18.08
N MET A 129 -12.24 -22.36 18.33
CA MET A 129 -11.06 -21.71 18.91
C MET A 129 -11.34 -21.29 20.35
N GLU A 130 -11.84 -22.22 21.18
CA GLU A 130 -12.23 -21.95 22.57
C GLU A 130 -11.04 -21.53 23.45
N ASP A 131 -9.84 -22.00 23.13
CA ASP A 131 -8.61 -21.60 23.78
C ASP A 131 -8.29 -20.12 23.53
N ILE A 132 -8.41 -19.65 22.29
CA ILE A 132 -8.20 -18.24 21.92
C ILE A 132 -9.33 -17.35 22.45
N ALA A 133 -10.58 -17.83 22.39
CA ALA A 133 -11.72 -17.16 23.02
C ALA A 133 -11.50 -16.96 24.53
N ARG A 134 -10.96 -17.99 25.21
CA ARG A 134 -10.60 -17.91 26.63
C ARG A 134 -9.47 -16.90 26.87
N ILE A 135 -8.42 -16.90 26.07
CA ILE A 135 -7.32 -15.89 26.17
C ILE A 135 -7.89 -14.48 26.06
N ALA A 136 -8.76 -14.22 25.07
CA ALA A 136 -9.39 -12.91 24.90
C ALA A 136 -10.27 -12.53 26.10
N THR A 137 -11.05 -13.48 26.62
CA THR A 137 -11.97 -13.25 27.76
C THR A 137 -11.21 -12.98 29.06
N GLU A 138 -10.20 -13.80 29.38
CA GLU A 138 -9.34 -13.61 30.57
C GLU A 138 -8.48 -12.35 30.44
N GLY A 139 -8.11 -11.99 29.21
CA GLY A 139 -7.36 -10.80 28.86
C GLY A 139 -8.10 -9.48 29.09
N GLU A 140 -9.44 -9.48 29.20
CA GLU A 140 -10.23 -8.24 29.36
C GLU A 140 -9.79 -7.37 30.55
N ASN A 141 -9.27 -8.01 31.61
CA ASN A 141 -8.78 -7.33 32.82
C ASN A 141 -7.26 -7.14 32.84
N HIS A 142 -6.56 -7.45 31.75
CA HIS A 142 -5.11 -7.36 31.62
C HIS A 142 -4.72 -6.34 30.53
N PRO A 143 -3.48 -5.79 30.58
CA PRO A 143 -2.99 -4.92 29.53
C PRO A 143 -3.07 -5.61 28.15
N ILE A 144 -3.53 -4.89 27.12
CA ILE A 144 -3.86 -5.52 25.83
C ILE A 144 -2.64 -6.15 25.13
N GLU A 145 -1.44 -5.64 25.41
CA GLU A 145 -0.16 -6.16 24.93
C GLU A 145 0.15 -7.57 25.46
N THR A 146 -0.44 -8.00 26.57
CA THR A 146 -0.13 -9.31 27.15
C THR A 146 -0.89 -10.46 26.50
N TRP A 147 -1.97 -10.18 25.76
CA TRP A 147 -2.86 -11.22 25.23
C TRP A 147 -3.24 -11.01 23.76
N LEU A 148 -3.37 -9.76 23.29
CA LEU A 148 -3.79 -9.48 21.93
C LEU A 148 -2.84 -10.06 20.87
N PRO A 149 -1.50 -10.01 21.04
CA PRO A 149 -0.61 -10.62 20.05
C PRO A 149 -0.92 -12.09 19.79
N ALA A 150 -1.17 -12.88 20.84
CA ALA A 150 -1.52 -14.29 20.71
C ALA A 150 -2.85 -14.48 19.96
N VAL A 151 -3.85 -13.62 20.21
CA VAL A 151 -5.13 -13.66 19.50
C VAL A 151 -4.94 -13.33 18.01
N LEU A 152 -4.22 -12.24 17.70
CA LEU A 152 -3.99 -11.82 16.31
C LEU A 152 -3.22 -12.88 15.53
N THR A 153 -2.15 -13.44 16.11
CA THR A 153 -1.38 -14.53 15.50
C THR A 153 -2.23 -15.76 15.23
N ALA A 154 -3.07 -16.18 16.18
CA ALA A 154 -3.94 -17.33 16.00
C ALA A 154 -4.97 -17.11 14.88
N LEU A 155 -5.55 -15.91 14.79
CA LEU A 155 -6.48 -15.55 13.73
C LEU A 155 -5.81 -15.51 12.36
N ASP A 156 -4.59 -14.98 12.29
CA ASP A 156 -3.81 -14.94 11.05
C ASP A 156 -3.54 -16.34 10.50
N TYR A 157 -3.05 -17.25 11.36
CA TYR A 157 -2.83 -18.65 11.01
C TYR A 157 -4.10 -19.42 10.65
N ALA A 158 -5.23 -19.07 11.28
CA ALA A 158 -6.54 -19.63 10.94
C ALA A 158 -7.19 -18.97 9.72
N HIS A 159 -6.55 -17.95 9.12
CA HIS A 159 -7.10 -17.12 8.06
C HIS A 159 -8.49 -16.53 8.39
N MET A 160 -8.66 -16.11 9.64
CA MET A 160 -9.87 -15.45 10.15
C MET A 160 -9.73 -13.93 10.12
N ASP A 161 -10.86 -13.23 10.20
CA ASP A 161 -10.88 -11.77 10.22
C ASP A 161 -10.26 -11.22 11.52
N THR A 162 -9.19 -10.44 11.38
CA THR A 162 -8.46 -9.80 12.48
C THR A 162 -8.93 -8.36 12.75
N GLN A 163 -9.75 -7.76 11.87
CA GLN A 163 -10.06 -6.34 11.91
C GLN A 163 -10.74 -5.90 13.21
N GLY A 164 -11.65 -6.73 13.75
CA GLY A 164 -12.33 -6.43 15.01
C GLY A 164 -11.36 -6.25 16.18
N PHE A 165 -10.38 -7.14 16.28
CA PHE A 165 -9.35 -7.11 17.33
C PHE A 165 -8.31 -6.01 17.09
N VAL A 166 -7.94 -5.75 15.84
CA VAL A 166 -7.10 -4.60 15.47
C VAL A 166 -7.74 -3.28 15.91
N ASN A 167 -9.05 -3.11 15.68
CA ASN A 167 -9.79 -1.90 16.06
C ASN A 167 -9.84 -1.67 17.58
N LEU A 168 -9.75 -2.72 18.40
CA LEU A 168 -9.66 -2.58 19.86
C LEU A 168 -8.35 -1.91 20.31
N ALA A 169 -7.24 -2.21 19.63
CA ALA A 169 -5.92 -1.75 20.03
C ALA A 169 -5.40 -0.52 19.28
N VAL A 170 -6.08 -0.09 18.23
CA VAL A 170 -5.60 0.99 17.36
C VAL A 170 -5.42 2.33 18.10
N HIS A 171 -6.17 2.52 19.19
CA HIS A 171 -6.16 3.73 20.02
C HIS A 171 -5.21 3.66 21.22
N GLN A 172 -4.44 2.58 21.37
CA GLN A 172 -3.49 2.46 22.47
C GLN A 172 -2.37 3.51 22.38
N PRO A 173 -1.75 3.88 23.51
CA PRO A 173 -0.56 4.72 23.56
C PRO A 173 0.56 4.20 22.64
N PRO A 174 1.40 5.10 22.10
CA PRO A 174 2.49 4.73 21.20
C PRO A 174 3.37 3.57 21.66
N GLN A 175 3.79 3.53 22.93
CA GLN A 175 4.63 2.44 23.44
C GLN A 175 3.94 1.08 23.37
N GLN A 176 2.69 1.00 23.81
CA GLN A 176 1.90 -0.23 23.81
C GLN A 176 1.57 -0.67 22.38
N THR A 177 1.34 0.27 21.47
CA THR A 177 1.19 -0.06 20.04
C THR A 177 2.44 -0.73 19.48
N VAL A 178 3.64 -0.23 19.83
CA VAL A 178 4.90 -0.84 19.35
C VAL A 178 5.06 -2.24 19.93
N GLU A 179 4.82 -2.43 21.23
CA GLU A 179 4.92 -3.75 21.89
C GLU A 179 4.02 -4.80 21.22
N ILE A 180 2.76 -4.43 20.94
CA ILE A 180 1.81 -5.32 20.25
C ILE A 180 2.32 -5.63 18.84
N LEU A 181 2.72 -4.60 18.10
CA LEU A 181 3.12 -4.73 16.70
C LEU A 181 4.34 -5.66 16.56
N THR A 182 5.34 -5.48 17.41
CA THR A 182 6.56 -6.27 17.35
C THR A 182 6.30 -7.70 17.83
N SER A 183 5.51 -7.90 18.89
CA SER A 183 5.12 -9.24 19.36
C SER A 183 4.39 -10.07 18.29
N VAL A 184 3.47 -9.44 17.53
CA VAL A 184 2.77 -10.10 16.43
C VAL A 184 3.75 -10.42 15.29
N SER A 185 4.63 -9.47 14.96
CA SER A 185 5.63 -9.65 13.90
C SER A 185 6.66 -10.74 14.20
N GLU A 186 7.10 -10.88 15.44
CA GLU A 186 8.03 -11.93 15.87
C GLU A 186 7.41 -13.33 15.82
N SER A 187 6.07 -13.40 15.87
CA SER A 187 5.31 -14.64 15.74
C SER A 187 5.04 -15.01 14.28
N GLU A 188 5.76 -14.44 13.31
CA GLU A 188 5.61 -14.68 11.86
C GLU A 188 4.19 -14.43 11.29
N ALA A 189 3.34 -13.70 12.01
CA ALA A 189 2.00 -13.29 11.57
C ALA A 189 2.07 -11.94 10.83
N GLU A 190 2.80 -11.92 9.70
CA GLU A 190 3.13 -10.69 8.96
C GLU A 190 1.89 -9.94 8.46
N ASP A 191 0.87 -10.64 7.97
CA ASP A 191 -0.35 -10.03 7.44
C ASP A 191 -1.12 -9.29 8.55
N ALA A 192 -1.29 -9.92 9.72
CA ALA A 192 -1.88 -9.29 10.90
C ALA A 192 -1.05 -8.11 11.42
N ALA A 193 0.28 -8.22 11.46
CA ALA A 193 1.16 -7.14 11.91
C ALA A 193 1.08 -5.92 10.96
N ASN A 194 1.11 -6.15 9.64
CA ASN A 194 0.97 -5.11 8.63
C ASN A 194 -0.40 -4.43 8.70
N LEU A 195 -1.48 -5.20 8.84
CA LEU A 195 -2.82 -4.65 9.00
C LEU A 195 -2.94 -3.79 10.27
N TYR A 196 -2.37 -4.26 11.38
CA TYR A 196 -2.35 -3.52 12.64
C TYR A 196 -1.56 -2.21 12.51
N PHE A 197 -0.40 -2.24 11.85
CA PHE A 197 0.41 -1.06 11.58
C PHE A 197 -0.32 -0.02 10.74
N GLU A 198 -0.91 -0.43 9.61
CA GLU A 198 -1.71 0.44 8.74
C GLU A 198 -2.89 1.07 9.51
N SER A 199 -3.61 0.26 10.27
CA SER A 199 -4.73 0.73 11.08
C SER A 199 -4.28 1.77 12.10
N CYS A 200 -3.13 1.55 12.77
CA CYS A 200 -2.54 2.50 13.70
C CYS A 200 -2.16 3.82 13.02
N LEU A 201 -1.55 3.77 11.84
CA LEU A 201 -1.21 4.96 11.06
C LEU A 201 -2.45 5.77 10.66
N LEU A 202 -3.58 5.12 10.37
CA LEU A 202 -4.83 5.78 10.01
C LEU A 202 -5.56 6.38 11.20
N ALA A 203 -5.63 5.65 12.32
CA ALA A 203 -6.43 6.06 13.47
C ALA A 203 -5.72 7.06 14.39
N LYS A 204 -4.38 7.05 14.46
CA LYS A 204 -3.66 7.93 15.38
C LYS A 204 -3.82 9.41 14.99
N PRO A 205 -4.15 10.31 15.94
CA PRO A 205 -4.26 11.73 15.64
C PRO A 205 -2.88 12.29 15.23
N PRO A 206 -2.83 13.36 14.41
CA PRO A 206 -1.57 13.91 13.91
C PRO A 206 -0.51 14.20 14.97
N ALA A 207 -0.92 14.67 16.16
CA ALA A 207 -0.01 14.99 17.26
C ALA A 207 0.67 13.76 17.88
N GLU A 208 0.09 12.56 17.73
CA GLU A 208 0.65 11.30 18.24
C GLU A 208 1.57 10.62 17.20
N VAL A 209 1.49 11.00 15.92
CA VAL A 209 2.31 10.40 14.85
C VAL A 209 3.82 10.52 15.13
N PRO A 210 4.37 11.69 15.53
CA PRO A 210 5.78 11.78 15.89
C PRO A 210 6.17 10.88 17.06
N LYS A 211 5.30 10.76 18.07
CA LYS A 211 5.56 9.91 19.25
C LYS A 211 5.60 8.43 18.85
N PHE A 212 4.70 8.02 17.95
CA PHE A 212 4.68 6.66 17.43
C PHE A 212 5.95 6.32 16.63
N LEU A 213 6.37 7.21 15.74
CA LEU A 213 7.63 7.03 15.01
C LEU A 213 8.85 6.97 15.95
N VAL A 214 8.90 7.82 16.97
CA VAL A 214 10.00 7.81 17.96
C VAL A 214 9.95 6.54 18.81
N ALA A 215 8.76 6.07 19.21
CA ALA A 215 8.61 4.81 19.95
C ALA A 215 9.16 3.64 19.13
N LEU A 216 8.82 3.55 17.84
CA LEU A 216 9.36 2.50 16.96
C LEU A 216 10.89 2.54 16.88
N ARG A 217 11.49 3.73 16.74
CA ARG A 217 12.96 3.89 16.64
C ARG A 217 13.71 3.59 17.93
N ARG A 218 13.04 3.70 19.08
CA ARG A 218 13.63 3.49 20.40
C ARG A 218 13.45 2.07 20.93
N HIS A 219 12.60 1.28 20.28
CA HIS A 219 12.41 -0.12 20.62
C HIS A 219 13.61 -0.94 20.17
N ASP A 220 13.96 -1.98 20.92
CA ASP A 220 15.19 -2.77 20.73
C ASP A 220 14.99 -3.99 19.83
N GLN A 221 13.88 -4.06 19.09
CA GLN A 221 13.55 -5.21 18.23
C GLN A 221 13.68 -4.84 16.75
N ASP A 222 14.25 -5.75 15.96
CA ASP A 222 14.50 -5.58 14.52
C ASP A 222 13.22 -5.25 13.74
N ALA A 223 12.11 -5.92 14.06
CA ALA A 223 10.81 -5.64 13.47
C ALA A 223 10.41 -4.17 13.64
N SER A 224 10.65 -3.58 14.81
CA SER A 224 10.34 -2.18 15.08
C SER A 224 11.14 -1.23 14.19
N HIS A 225 12.42 -1.52 13.97
CA HIS A 225 13.26 -0.74 13.05
C HIS A 225 12.80 -0.85 11.60
N TRP A 226 12.32 -2.02 11.18
CA TRP A 226 11.73 -2.20 9.86
C TRP A 226 10.48 -1.30 9.70
N TYR A 227 9.51 -1.37 10.62
CA TYR A 227 8.33 -0.50 10.58
C TYR A 227 8.67 0.99 10.67
N ALA A 228 9.71 1.37 11.43
CA ALA A 228 10.19 2.75 11.49
C ALA A 228 10.71 3.26 10.14
N ASN A 229 11.32 2.38 9.33
CA ASN A 229 11.82 2.71 8.00
C ASN A 229 10.69 2.82 6.98
N GLU A 230 9.69 1.93 7.07
CA GLU A 230 8.52 1.92 6.19
C GLU A 230 7.48 3.00 6.57
N PHE A 231 7.57 3.58 7.75
CA PHE A 231 6.58 4.52 8.30
C PHE A 231 6.21 5.68 7.38
N ILE A 232 7.22 6.35 6.80
CA ILE A 232 6.99 7.50 5.94
C ILE A 232 6.47 7.08 4.57
N ASP A 233 6.96 5.95 4.05
CA ASP A 233 6.51 5.37 2.78
C ASP A 233 5.05 4.91 2.89
N ALA A 234 4.67 4.28 4.01
CA ALA A 234 3.31 3.90 4.34
C ALA A 234 2.38 5.11 4.43
N LEU A 235 2.76 6.16 5.17
CA LEU A 235 1.98 7.41 5.23
C LEU A 235 1.84 8.08 3.85
N ALA A 236 2.88 8.05 3.01
CA ALA A 236 2.82 8.61 1.67
C ALA A 236 1.94 7.79 0.69
N GLY A 237 1.60 6.55 1.05
CA GLY A 237 0.89 5.59 0.20
C GLY A 237 1.80 4.98 -0.88
N LYS A 238 3.07 4.74 -0.57
CA LYS A 238 4.05 4.15 -1.47
C LYS A 238 4.12 2.62 -1.27
N GLY A 239 4.33 1.88 -2.36
CA GLY A 239 4.65 0.45 -2.31
C GLY A 239 3.46 -0.42 -1.90
N GLU A 240 3.71 -1.31 -0.94
CA GLU A 240 2.77 -2.32 -0.44
C GLU A 240 1.69 -1.74 0.49
N TRP A 241 1.65 -0.41 0.66
CA TRP A 241 0.70 0.31 1.50
C TRP A 241 -0.34 1.12 0.69
N PRO A 242 -1.09 0.53 -0.26
CA PRO A 242 -1.96 1.30 -1.16
C PRO A 242 -3.25 1.85 -0.51
N GLY A 243 -3.40 1.79 0.82
CA GLY A 243 -4.64 2.13 1.54
C GLY A 243 -4.58 3.31 2.51
N VAL A 244 -3.39 3.74 2.95
CA VAL A 244 -3.21 4.70 4.06
C VAL A 244 -3.39 6.16 3.60
N PHE A 245 -4.59 6.51 3.13
CA PHE A 245 -4.88 7.87 2.68
C PHE A 245 -5.46 8.72 3.80
N ARG A 246 -4.60 9.47 4.49
CA ARG A 246 -5.06 10.46 5.45
C ARG A 246 -5.40 11.79 4.78
N MET A 247 -6.51 12.40 5.20
CA MET A 247 -6.91 13.74 4.74
C MET A 247 -6.26 14.86 5.58
N ASP A 248 -5.67 14.53 6.73
CA ASP A 248 -5.05 15.46 7.67
C ASP A 248 -3.51 15.50 7.56
N MET A 249 -2.95 15.14 6.40
CA MET A 249 -1.50 15.08 6.16
C MET A 249 -0.78 16.40 6.46
N ALA A 250 -1.42 17.55 6.22
CA ALA A 250 -0.84 18.85 6.56
C ALA A 250 -0.59 18.98 8.08
N ASN A 251 -1.51 18.45 8.90
CA ASN A 251 -1.34 18.44 10.35
C ASN A 251 -0.26 17.44 10.77
N VAL A 252 -0.13 16.30 10.08
CA VAL A 252 0.93 15.32 10.34
C VAL A 252 2.31 15.93 10.05
N LEU A 253 2.47 16.61 8.91
CA LEU A 253 3.70 17.34 8.57
C LEU A 253 4.04 18.38 9.64
N ARG A 254 3.08 19.23 10.04
CA ARG A 254 3.30 20.20 11.12
C ARG A 254 3.70 19.53 12.43
N ALA A 255 3.09 18.41 12.78
CA ALA A 255 3.43 17.66 13.98
C ALA A 255 4.87 17.14 13.92
N LEU A 256 5.29 16.52 12.81
CA LEU A 256 6.67 16.06 12.61
C LEU A 256 7.68 17.21 12.69
N ARG A 257 7.39 18.35 12.05
CA ARG A 257 8.22 19.56 12.13
C ARG A 257 8.34 20.08 13.56
N SER A 258 7.22 20.18 14.28
CA SER A 258 7.19 20.64 15.67
C SER A 258 7.95 19.72 16.63
N ALA A 259 7.99 18.42 16.32
CA ALA A 259 8.77 17.41 17.04
C ALA A 259 10.25 17.36 16.62
N THR A 260 10.72 18.33 15.82
CA THR A 260 12.10 18.42 15.29
C THR A 260 12.52 17.27 14.36
N LEU A 261 11.57 16.50 13.84
CA LEU A 261 11.79 15.40 12.89
C LEU A 261 11.86 15.93 11.45
N LYS A 262 12.80 16.85 11.19
CA LYS A 262 12.89 17.59 9.91
C LYS A 262 13.03 16.65 8.71
N ASN A 263 13.95 15.69 8.77
CA ASN A 263 14.23 14.77 7.67
C ASN A 263 13.00 13.90 7.32
N ASP A 264 12.24 13.48 8.33
CA ASP A 264 11.04 12.67 8.13
C ASP A 264 9.90 13.50 7.53
N ALA A 265 9.75 14.75 7.97
CA ALA A 265 8.81 15.67 7.37
C ALA A 265 9.15 16.00 5.91
N ASP A 266 10.44 16.23 5.59
CA ASP A 266 10.89 16.44 4.20
C ASP A 266 10.58 15.20 3.32
N LYS A 267 10.93 14.01 3.82
CA LYS A 267 10.63 12.74 3.13
C LYS A 267 9.12 12.55 2.94
N LEU A 268 8.31 12.88 3.94
CA LEU A 268 6.85 12.76 3.85
C LEU A 268 6.28 13.77 2.84
N ALA A 269 6.74 15.02 2.85
CA ALA A 269 6.31 16.04 1.89
C ALA A 269 6.60 15.60 0.44
N VAL A 270 7.82 15.13 0.19
CA VAL A 270 8.21 14.55 -1.11
C VAL A 270 7.38 13.31 -1.44
N GLY A 271 7.17 12.42 -0.48
CA GLY A 271 6.37 11.20 -0.64
C GLY A 271 4.91 11.48 -0.98
N ILE A 272 4.29 12.46 -0.33
CA ILE A 272 2.94 12.95 -0.66
C ILE A 272 2.91 13.46 -2.10
N GLY A 273 3.93 14.25 -2.47
CA GLY A 273 4.13 14.72 -3.83
C GLY A 273 4.25 13.59 -4.84
N LEU A 274 4.98 12.50 -4.56
CA LEU A 274 5.26 11.40 -5.50
C LEU A 274 4.22 10.28 -5.56
N HIS A 275 3.54 9.97 -4.45
CA HIS A 275 2.79 8.73 -4.30
C HIS A 275 1.31 8.96 -3.96
N SER A 276 0.97 9.99 -3.18
CA SER A 276 -0.42 10.23 -2.78
C SER A 276 -1.34 10.59 -3.97
N ARG A 277 -2.66 10.49 -3.76
CA ARG A 277 -3.65 10.92 -4.77
C ARG A 277 -3.56 12.44 -5.01
N PRO A 278 -3.79 12.96 -6.23
CA PRO A 278 -3.71 14.40 -6.52
C PRO A 278 -4.52 15.27 -5.56
N ARG A 279 -5.75 14.84 -5.24
CA ARG A 279 -6.62 15.51 -4.25
C ARG A 279 -5.93 15.70 -2.90
N ILE A 280 -5.30 14.66 -2.37
CA ILE A 280 -4.66 14.69 -1.05
C ILE A 280 -3.42 15.57 -1.10
N ALA A 281 -2.59 15.41 -2.12
CA ALA A 281 -1.37 16.21 -2.29
C ALA A 281 -1.69 17.70 -2.42
N LEU A 282 -2.67 18.08 -3.26
CA LEU A 282 -3.07 19.47 -3.44
C LEU A 282 -3.77 20.06 -2.22
N THR A 283 -4.64 19.31 -1.55
CA THR A 283 -5.27 19.76 -0.29
C THR A 283 -4.21 19.98 0.80
N THR A 284 -3.21 19.10 0.85
CA THR A 284 -2.09 19.23 1.78
C THR A 284 -1.25 20.45 1.44
N ALA A 285 -0.84 20.61 0.18
CA ALA A 285 -0.06 21.76 -0.29
C ALA A 285 -0.79 23.09 -0.06
N GLY A 286 -2.10 23.17 -0.34
CA GLY A 286 -2.92 24.37 -0.14
C GLY A 286 -3.14 24.72 1.34
N SER A 287 -2.85 23.81 2.26
CA SER A 287 -2.89 24.09 3.70
C SER A 287 -1.64 24.86 4.19
N PHE A 288 -0.61 25.03 3.36
CA PHE A 288 0.60 25.77 3.70
C PHE A 288 0.65 27.11 2.93
N PRO A 289 0.90 28.23 3.63
CA PRO A 289 1.16 29.51 2.97
C PRO A 289 2.38 29.42 2.03
N GLU A 290 2.42 30.25 0.97
CA GLU A 290 3.58 30.34 0.05
C GLU A 290 4.88 30.72 0.80
N ASP A 291 4.76 31.49 1.88
CA ASP A 291 5.92 31.95 2.65
C ASP A 291 6.34 30.97 3.76
N PHE A 292 5.61 29.86 3.96
CA PHE A 292 5.75 29.00 5.12
C PHE A 292 6.45 27.68 4.77
N LEU A 293 7.69 27.55 5.25
CA LEU A 293 8.46 26.31 5.33
C LEU A 293 8.54 25.47 4.03
N GLY A 294 8.41 26.03 2.82
CA GLY A 294 8.73 25.31 1.57
C GLY A 294 7.99 23.99 1.32
N ASP A 295 7.05 23.59 2.19
CA ASP A 295 6.41 22.28 2.18
C ASP A 295 5.48 22.17 0.98
N ARG A 296 4.80 23.27 0.63
CA ARG A 296 3.99 23.40 -0.58
C ARG A 296 4.85 23.15 -1.82
N GLU A 297 5.99 23.83 -1.92
CA GLU A 297 6.89 23.76 -3.06
C GLU A 297 7.51 22.35 -3.16
N LEU A 298 7.92 21.76 -2.04
CA LEU A 298 8.42 20.39 -1.99
C LEU A 298 7.39 19.38 -2.50
N ILE A 299 6.14 19.46 -2.03
CA ILE A 299 5.05 18.56 -2.47
C ILE A 299 4.80 18.75 -3.97
N LEU A 300 4.66 19.98 -4.44
CA LEU A 300 4.33 20.27 -5.84
C LEU A 300 5.48 19.89 -6.78
N SER A 301 6.72 20.22 -6.44
CA SER A 301 7.87 19.84 -7.26
C SER A 301 8.06 18.33 -7.32
N ALA A 302 7.86 17.63 -6.20
CA ALA A 302 7.85 16.17 -6.18
C ALA A 302 6.71 15.57 -7.03
N ALA A 303 5.52 16.20 -7.07
CA ALA A 303 4.43 15.77 -7.93
C ALA A 303 4.76 15.82 -9.42
N ALA A 304 5.47 16.85 -9.87
CA ALA A 304 5.98 16.93 -11.24
C ALA A 304 7.05 15.86 -11.53
N GLN A 305 7.88 15.52 -10.54
CA GLN A 305 8.96 14.53 -10.71
C GLN A 305 8.48 13.08 -10.71
N GLY A 306 7.27 12.79 -10.22
CA GLY A 306 6.71 11.44 -10.15
C GLY A 306 6.29 10.83 -11.49
N GLY A 307 6.53 11.54 -12.61
CA GLY A 307 6.37 11.03 -13.97
C GLY A 307 5.21 11.65 -14.74
N PRO A 308 5.14 11.41 -16.06
CA PRO A 308 4.24 12.14 -16.94
C PRO A 308 2.75 11.84 -16.68
N ASN A 309 2.40 10.58 -16.41
CA ASN A 309 1.04 10.19 -16.05
C ASN A 309 0.58 10.80 -14.72
N ARG A 310 1.52 11.00 -13.79
CA ARG A 310 1.24 11.65 -12.51
C ARG A 310 0.95 13.12 -12.74
N LEU A 311 1.81 13.84 -13.45
CA LEU A 311 1.57 15.23 -13.81
C LEU A 311 0.21 15.41 -14.50
N LEU A 312 -0.08 14.57 -15.51
CA LEU A 312 -1.37 14.57 -16.20
C LEU A 312 -2.56 14.44 -15.23
N SER A 313 -2.45 13.58 -14.21
CA SER A 313 -3.49 13.38 -13.20
C SER A 313 -3.70 14.61 -12.32
N PHE A 314 -2.62 15.35 -11.99
CA PHE A 314 -2.73 16.62 -11.27
C PHE A 314 -3.38 17.70 -12.11
N ILE A 315 -3.00 17.83 -13.39
CA ILE A 315 -3.60 18.83 -14.30
C ILE A 315 -5.10 18.58 -14.46
N LYS A 316 -5.50 17.32 -14.68
CA LYS A 316 -6.92 16.93 -14.75
C LYS A 316 -7.68 17.28 -13.47
N TYR A 317 -7.05 17.08 -12.31
CA TYR A 317 -7.68 17.41 -11.03
C TYR A 317 -7.85 18.93 -10.85
N LEU A 318 -6.79 19.72 -11.09
CA LEU A 318 -6.83 21.19 -10.97
C LEU A 318 -7.89 21.84 -11.87
N ARG A 319 -8.11 21.29 -13.07
CA ARG A 319 -9.16 21.77 -14.00
C ARG A 319 -10.58 21.42 -13.55
N LYS A 320 -10.73 20.36 -12.74
CA LYS A 320 -12.05 19.82 -12.36
C LYS A 320 -12.52 20.33 -11.01
N GLU A 321 -11.61 20.45 -10.04
CA GLU A 321 -11.96 20.70 -8.64
C GLU A 321 -11.12 21.85 -8.06
N ALA A 322 -11.80 22.85 -7.51
CA ALA A 322 -11.16 23.90 -6.74
C ALA A 322 -10.65 23.34 -5.40
N THR A 323 -9.43 23.69 -5.02
CA THR A 323 -8.81 23.29 -3.75
C THR A 323 -8.48 24.55 -2.95
N ALA A 324 -8.89 24.59 -1.68
CA ALA A 324 -8.62 25.74 -0.81
C ALA A 324 -7.11 26.00 -0.69
N GLY A 325 -6.70 27.26 -0.80
CA GLY A 325 -5.29 27.66 -0.75
C GLY A 325 -4.46 27.34 -2.00
N ILE A 326 -5.08 26.82 -3.07
CA ILE A 326 -4.42 26.57 -4.35
C ILE A 326 -4.99 27.50 -5.42
N ASP A 327 -4.14 28.29 -6.06
CA ASP A 327 -4.43 28.95 -7.33
C ASP A 327 -4.11 27.95 -8.47
N PRO A 328 -5.12 27.51 -9.26
CA PRO A 328 -4.91 26.49 -10.29
C PRO A 328 -3.89 26.88 -11.35
N ASN A 329 -3.86 28.16 -11.76
CA ASN A 329 -2.98 28.62 -12.83
C ASN A 329 -1.54 28.71 -12.34
N ARG A 330 -1.32 29.32 -11.18
CA ARG A 330 0.01 29.41 -10.56
C ARG A 330 0.57 28.02 -10.25
N THR A 331 -0.24 27.15 -9.67
CA THR A 331 0.17 25.78 -9.36
C THR A 331 0.44 24.97 -10.62
N LEU A 332 -0.33 25.16 -11.69
CA LEU A 332 -0.05 24.53 -12.98
C LEU A 332 1.31 24.98 -13.55
N THR A 333 1.59 26.28 -13.56
CA THR A 333 2.89 26.82 -13.99
C THR A 333 4.02 26.20 -13.18
N HIS A 334 3.92 26.20 -11.84
CA HIS A 334 4.94 25.59 -10.97
C HIS A 334 5.17 24.10 -11.23
N LEU A 335 4.10 23.34 -11.47
CA LEU A 335 4.19 21.92 -11.80
C LEU A 335 4.92 21.69 -13.14
N LEU A 336 4.68 22.52 -14.15
CA LEU A 336 5.36 22.42 -15.44
C LEU A 336 6.84 22.83 -15.32
N ASP A 337 7.13 23.89 -14.58
CA ASP A 337 8.50 24.38 -14.34
C ASP A 337 9.34 23.35 -13.57
N SER A 338 8.70 22.59 -12.68
CA SER A 338 9.34 21.55 -11.86
C SER A 338 9.65 20.24 -12.61
N VAL A 339 9.25 20.11 -13.88
CA VAL A 339 9.56 18.91 -14.68
C VAL A 339 11.07 18.83 -14.96
N PRO A 340 11.74 17.70 -14.67
CA PRO A 340 13.17 17.54 -14.94
C PRO A 340 13.50 17.79 -16.42
N GLN A 341 14.48 18.66 -16.70
CA GLN A 341 14.85 19.07 -18.05
C GLN A 341 15.08 17.87 -18.99
N ASN A 342 15.82 16.86 -18.51
CA ASN A 342 16.14 15.65 -19.28
C ASN A 342 14.95 14.72 -19.54
N LYS A 343 13.76 15.02 -19.01
CA LYS A 343 12.53 14.23 -19.19
C LYS A 343 11.41 15.02 -19.87
N ARG A 344 11.60 16.30 -20.22
CA ARG A 344 10.53 17.14 -20.77
C ARG A 344 9.89 16.59 -22.04
N GLY A 345 10.66 15.91 -22.91
CA GLY A 345 10.14 15.23 -24.09
C GLY A 345 9.13 14.12 -23.77
N ASP A 346 9.38 13.29 -22.75
CA ASP A 346 8.46 12.24 -22.33
C ASP A 346 7.14 12.83 -21.78
N PHE A 347 7.26 13.93 -21.03
CA PHE A 347 6.10 14.65 -20.49
C PHE A 347 5.29 15.33 -21.57
N TYR A 348 5.97 15.98 -22.53
CA TYR A 348 5.34 16.57 -23.70
C TYR A 348 4.46 15.55 -24.43
N GLN A 349 5.01 14.38 -24.76
CA GLN A 349 4.31 13.37 -25.52
C GLN A 349 3.01 12.92 -24.82
N VAL A 350 3.09 12.61 -23.52
CA VAL A 350 1.92 12.17 -22.75
C VAL A 350 0.85 13.26 -22.63
N LEU A 351 1.25 14.52 -22.44
CA LEU A 351 0.29 15.63 -22.38
C LEU A 351 -0.37 15.89 -23.74
N HIS A 352 0.41 15.86 -24.83
CA HIS A 352 -0.10 16.00 -26.18
C HIS A 352 -1.08 14.89 -26.53
N ASP A 353 -0.73 13.62 -26.26
CA ASP A 353 -1.60 12.47 -26.49
C ASP A 353 -2.90 12.53 -25.66
N ALA A 354 -2.86 13.21 -24.51
CA ALA A 354 -4.02 13.45 -23.67
C ALA A 354 -4.85 14.70 -24.07
N GLY A 355 -4.50 15.37 -25.17
CA GLY A 355 -5.19 16.58 -25.67
C GLY A 355 -4.89 17.85 -24.85
N MET A 356 -3.76 17.91 -24.15
CA MET A 356 -3.31 19.05 -23.36
C MET A 356 -2.26 19.88 -24.11
N ASP A 357 -2.62 20.32 -25.32
CA ASP A 357 -1.67 20.98 -26.24
C ASP A 357 -1.08 22.28 -25.70
N HIS A 358 -1.84 23.01 -24.89
CA HIS A 358 -1.34 24.25 -24.29
C HIS A 358 -0.21 23.97 -23.30
N GLU A 359 -0.43 23.06 -22.35
CA GLU A 359 0.56 22.66 -21.35
C GLU A 359 1.78 21.99 -21.99
N ALA A 360 1.55 21.17 -23.02
CA ALA A 360 2.63 20.54 -23.78
C ALA A 360 3.52 21.60 -24.44
N LYS A 361 2.95 22.63 -25.08
CA LYS A 361 3.70 23.74 -25.67
C LYS A 361 4.48 24.55 -24.63
N VAL A 362 3.90 24.77 -23.45
CA VAL A 362 4.60 25.45 -22.34
C VAL A 362 5.86 24.67 -21.93
N LEU A 363 5.79 23.34 -21.82
CA LEU A 363 6.98 22.52 -21.49
C LEU A 363 8.10 22.63 -22.53
N LEU A 364 7.76 22.70 -23.83
CA LEU A 364 8.75 22.90 -24.89
C LEU A 364 9.36 24.30 -24.85
N ALA A 365 8.56 25.33 -24.58
CA ALA A 365 9.06 26.71 -24.47
C ALA A 365 10.10 26.83 -23.35
N LEU A 366 9.84 26.19 -22.21
CA LEU A 366 10.77 26.14 -21.08
C LEU A 366 12.10 25.44 -21.42
N GLU A 367 12.14 24.56 -22.43
CA GLU A 367 13.37 23.89 -22.89
C GLU A 367 14.27 24.85 -23.69
N THR A 368 13.66 25.81 -24.40
CA THR A 368 14.38 26.82 -25.17
C THR A 368 14.89 27.99 -24.33
N GLU A 369 14.35 28.18 -23.13
CA GLU A 369 14.84 29.14 -22.15
C GLU A 369 16.07 28.56 -21.42
N ASN A 370 17.25 28.84 -21.97
CA ASN A 370 18.54 28.48 -21.36
C ASN A 370 18.63 29.06 -19.93
N PRO A 371 18.96 28.26 -18.90
CA PRO A 371 19.29 28.80 -17.59
C PRO A 371 20.66 29.47 -17.70
N PHE A 372 20.69 30.79 -17.57
CA PHE A 372 21.93 31.58 -17.52
C PHE A 372 22.83 31.16 -16.36
#